data_AF-A0AAU0LP01-F1
#
_entry.id   AF-A0AAU0LP01-F1
#
_cell.length_a   1.000
_cell.length_b   1.000
_cell.length_c   1.000
_cell.angle_alpha   90.00
_cell.angle_beta   90.00
_cell.angle_gamma   90.00
#
_symmetry.space_group_name_H-M   'P 1'
#
loop_
_entity.id
_entity.type
_entity.pdbx_description
1 polymer ?
#
loop_
_entity_poly.entity_id
_entity_poly.type
_entity_poly.pdbx_seq_one_letter_code
_entity_poly.pdbx_strand_id
1 'polypeptide(L)'
;MERSEKYIQHHGTGAASTVSIKVQQSKWQNHMDWYILITLVMLILLLFFTGLGKVFNHAAFVSQLHKQPLPQWSMAILSYLLPMLELGTVLLMCIPQVRIWGLGLAILLMTAYSIYAYLAYIEIYGYVPCACGKVFEKMSWKQHFQFNLAVTLLAAPAWLMEYKVKLMEYKKTAIKTMHSESRRGFDQQER
;
A
#
# COMPACT_ATOMS: atom_id res chain seq x y z
N MET A 1 -40.81 57.03 27.18
CA MET A 1 -39.39 56.92 26.82
C MET A 1 -38.95 55.51 27.10
N GLU A 2 -38.91 54.70 26.05
CA GLU A 2 -38.35 53.35 26.04
C GLU A 2 -36.84 53.40 26.30
N ARG A 3 -36.31 52.42 27.04
CA ARG A 3 -35.21 51.57 26.53
C ARG A 3 -35.11 50.30 27.38
N SER A 4 -35.53 49.21 26.77
CA SER A 4 -35.34 47.83 27.22
C SER A 4 -33.86 47.44 27.28
N GLU A 5 -33.37 46.97 28.42
CA GLU A 5 -32.18 46.12 28.47
C GLU A 5 -32.55 44.71 28.03
N LYS A 6 -32.25 44.40 26.76
CA LYS A 6 -32.39 43.06 26.19
C LYS A 6 -31.23 42.18 26.63
N TYR A 7 -31.59 41.05 27.23
CA TYR A 7 -30.81 39.84 27.37
C TYR A 7 -29.92 39.56 26.14
N ILE A 8 -28.61 39.49 26.34
CA ILE A 8 -27.69 38.91 25.35
C ILE A 8 -27.75 37.39 25.51
N GLN A 9 -28.50 36.73 24.62
CA GLN A 9 -28.42 35.30 24.41
C GLN A 9 -27.03 34.96 23.83
N HIS A 10 -26.23 34.21 24.58
CA HIS A 10 -25.10 33.48 24.01
C HIS A 10 -25.63 32.37 23.09
N HIS A 11 -25.71 32.65 21.78
CA HIS A 11 -26.03 31.63 20.79
C HIS A 11 -24.87 30.64 20.65
N GLY A 12 -25.12 29.39 21.06
CA GLY A 12 -24.26 28.24 20.84
C GLY A 12 -24.20 27.82 19.37
N THR A 13 -23.30 28.42 18.60
CA THR A 13 -23.00 28.05 17.19
C THR A 13 -21.68 27.28 17.01
N GLY A 14 -20.95 27.01 18.11
CA GLY A 14 -19.67 26.27 18.05
C GLY A 14 -19.81 24.75 17.96
N ALA A 15 -20.88 24.17 18.53
CA ALA A 15 -21.05 22.71 18.60
C ALA A 15 -21.50 22.09 17.26
N ALA A 16 -22.44 22.71 16.55
CA ALA A 16 -22.95 22.17 15.29
C ALA A 16 -21.89 22.18 14.17
N SER A 17 -21.07 23.24 14.12
CA SER A 17 -19.97 23.42 13.15
C SER A 17 -18.84 22.42 13.38
N THR A 18 -18.46 22.20 14.64
CA THR A 18 -17.40 21.23 15.01
C THR A 18 -17.87 19.78 14.87
N VAL A 19 -19.16 19.50 15.11
CA VAL A 19 -19.78 18.19 14.87
C VAL A 19 -19.86 17.88 13.37
N SER A 20 -20.28 18.83 12.53
CA SER A 20 -20.32 18.67 11.07
C SER A 20 -18.93 18.38 10.48
N ILE A 21 -17.89 19.12 10.93
CA ILE A 21 -16.50 18.87 10.51
C ILE A 21 -16.02 17.49 10.97
N LYS A 22 -16.28 17.07 12.22
CA LYS A 22 -15.89 15.73 12.71
C LYS A 22 -16.62 14.59 11.99
N VAL A 23 -17.91 14.75 11.68
CA VAL A 23 -18.72 13.73 10.97
C VAL A 23 -18.28 13.61 9.50
N GLN A 24 -18.04 14.72 8.82
CA GLN A 24 -17.49 14.73 7.46
C GLN A 24 -16.10 14.06 7.45
N GLN A 25 -15.21 14.44 8.37
CA GLN A 25 -13.85 13.91 8.49
C GLN A 25 -13.83 12.39 8.80
N SER A 26 -14.81 11.90 9.56
CA SER A 26 -15.04 10.48 9.83
C SER A 26 -15.44 9.69 8.56
N LYS A 27 -16.37 10.22 7.76
CA LYS A 27 -16.85 9.53 6.55
C LYS A 27 -15.74 9.36 5.50
N TRP A 28 -14.95 10.40 5.26
CA TRP A 28 -13.80 10.34 4.33
C TRP A 28 -12.71 9.38 4.82
N GLN A 29 -12.49 9.29 6.13
CA GLN A 29 -11.58 8.30 6.71
C GLN A 29 -12.02 6.87 6.39
N ASN A 30 -13.30 6.56 6.56
CA ASN A 30 -13.83 5.23 6.26
C ASN A 30 -13.66 4.84 4.79
N HIS A 31 -13.87 5.78 3.86
CA HIS A 31 -13.67 5.52 2.43
C HIS A 31 -12.20 5.24 2.08
N MET A 32 -11.26 5.97 2.69
CA MET A 32 -9.83 5.71 2.50
C MET A 32 -9.42 4.36 3.09
N ASP A 33 -9.89 4.04 4.28
CA ASP A 33 -9.58 2.77 4.96
C ASP A 33 -10.10 1.57 4.14
N TRP A 34 -11.32 1.65 3.60
CA TRP A 34 -11.88 0.63 2.71
C TRP A 34 -11.07 0.48 1.41
N TYR A 35 -10.67 1.58 0.80
CA TYR A 35 -9.85 1.55 -0.43
C TYR A 35 -8.48 0.90 -0.18
N ILE A 36 -7.82 1.28 0.91
CA ILE A 36 -6.56 0.68 1.35
C ILE A 36 -6.75 -0.82 1.58
N LEU A 37 -7.80 -1.22 2.30
CA LEU A 37 -8.07 -2.62 2.62
C LEU A 37 -8.28 -3.47 1.38
N ILE A 38 -9.13 -3.01 0.44
CA ILE A 38 -9.41 -3.74 -0.80
C ILE A 38 -8.12 -3.91 -1.63
N THR A 39 -7.33 -2.84 -1.74
CA THR A 39 -6.05 -2.86 -2.47
C THR A 39 -5.05 -3.82 -1.82
N LEU A 40 -4.95 -3.81 -0.49
CA LEU A 40 -4.10 -4.71 0.27
C LEU A 40 -4.49 -6.17 0.05
N VAL A 41 -5.77 -6.50 0.18
CA VAL A 41 -6.25 -7.88 -0.01
C VAL A 41 -5.95 -8.35 -1.43
N MET A 42 -6.19 -7.52 -2.45
CA MET A 42 -5.86 -7.83 -3.83
C MET A 42 -4.36 -8.11 -4.02
N LEU A 43 -3.47 -7.23 -3.53
CA LEU A 43 -2.02 -7.38 -3.63
C LEU A 43 -1.52 -8.61 -2.86
N ILE A 44 -2.06 -8.85 -1.66
CA ILE A 44 -1.74 -10.02 -0.83
C ILE A 44 -2.09 -11.29 -1.59
N LEU A 45 -3.32 -11.42 -2.11
CA LEU A 45 -3.74 -12.60 -2.84
C LEU A 45 -2.86 -12.83 -4.07
N LEU A 46 -2.62 -11.78 -4.86
CA LEU A 46 -1.79 -11.84 -6.06
C LEU A 46 -0.38 -12.35 -5.74
N LEU A 47 0.35 -11.66 -4.86
CA LEU A 47 1.74 -12.00 -4.54
C LEU A 47 1.86 -13.31 -3.77
N PHE A 48 0.87 -13.64 -2.93
CA PHE A 48 0.85 -14.90 -2.19
C PHE A 48 0.68 -16.08 -3.14
N PHE A 49 -0.29 -16.05 -4.06
CA PHE A 49 -0.50 -17.15 -4.99
C PHE A 49 0.65 -17.29 -5.99
N THR A 50 1.25 -16.19 -6.46
CA THR A 50 2.41 -16.26 -7.36
C THR A 50 3.64 -16.80 -6.64
N GLY A 51 3.97 -16.25 -5.46
CA GLY A 51 5.12 -16.67 -4.66
C GLY A 51 5.00 -18.11 -4.17
N LEU A 52 3.84 -18.50 -3.64
CA LEU A 52 3.59 -19.85 -3.15
C LEU A 52 3.62 -20.87 -4.30
N GLY A 53 3.09 -20.51 -5.47
CA GLY A 53 3.18 -21.33 -6.68
C GLY A 53 4.62 -21.66 -7.08
N LYS A 54 5.54 -20.69 -6.94
CA LYS A 54 6.98 -20.86 -7.20
C LYS A 54 7.69 -21.68 -6.14
N VAL A 55 7.28 -21.59 -4.87
CA VAL A 55 7.83 -22.43 -3.79
C VAL A 55 7.40 -23.88 -3.97
N PHE A 56 6.09 -24.15 -4.15
CA PHE A 56 5.59 -25.52 -4.28
C PHE A 56 5.99 -26.19 -5.58
N ASN A 57 6.18 -25.44 -6.67
CA ASN A 57 6.59 -25.98 -7.97
C ASN A 57 7.97 -25.46 -8.37
N HIS A 58 8.91 -25.46 -7.42
CA HIS A 58 10.23 -24.85 -7.62
C HIS A 58 10.97 -25.39 -8.84
N ALA A 59 10.97 -26.71 -9.07
CA ALA A 59 11.62 -27.31 -10.23
C ALA A 59 11.02 -26.80 -11.57
N ALA A 60 9.69 -26.67 -11.65
CA ALA A 60 9.02 -26.14 -12.82
C ALA A 60 9.34 -24.65 -13.01
N PHE A 61 9.36 -23.88 -11.93
CA PHE A 61 9.74 -22.46 -11.94
C PHE A 61 11.19 -22.26 -12.40
N VAL A 62 12.14 -23.06 -11.90
CA VAL A 62 13.55 -22.99 -12.32
C VAL A 62 13.68 -23.34 -13.81
N SER A 63 13.01 -24.38 -14.28
CA SER A 63 13.00 -24.75 -15.72
C SER A 63 12.45 -23.63 -16.59
N GLN A 64 11.38 -22.98 -16.13
CA GLN A 64 10.77 -21.81 -16.77
C GLN A 64 11.71 -20.59 -16.78
N LEU A 65 12.40 -20.32 -15.67
CA LEU A 65 13.34 -19.22 -15.52
C LEU A 65 14.53 -19.37 -16.50
N HIS A 66 15.02 -20.59 -16.72
CA HIS A 66 16.08 -20.87 -17.70
C HIS A 66 15.68 -20.63 -19.15
N LYS A 67 14.38 -20.55 -19.45
CA LYS A 67 13.88 -20.20 -20.79
C LYS A 67 13.71 -18.70 -21.00
N GLN A 68 13.95 -17.89 -19.96
CA GLN A 68 13.90 -16.44 -20.05
C GLN A 68 15.24 -15.90 -20.59
N PRO A 69 15.23 -14.74 -21.27
CA PRO A 69 16.44 -14.10 -21.78
C PRO A 69 17.24 -13.43 -20.65
N LEU A 70 17.66 -14.22 -19.65
CA LEU A 70 18.39 -13.77 -18.47
C LEU A 70 19.82 -14.35 -18.47
N PRO A 71 20.79 -13.65 -17.85
CA PRO A 71 22.13 -14.19 -17.70
C PRO A 71 22.15 -15.45 -16.84
N GLN A 72 22.93 -16.46 -17.24
CA GLN A 72 22.99 -17.76 -16.54
C GLN A 72 23.40 -17.65 -15.06
N TRP A 73 24.28 -16.69 -14.73
CA TRP A 73 24.71 -16.45 -13.34
C TRP A 73 23.55 -15.96 -12.44
N SER A 74 22.53 -15.33 -13.01
CA SER A 74 21.41 -14.76 -12.26
C SER A 74 20.34 -15.79 -11.92
N MET A 75 20.29 -16.93 -12.63
CA MET A 75 19.22 -17.94 -12.51
C MET A 75 19.12 -18.51 -11.10
N ALA A 76 20.24 -18.88 -10.50
CA ALA A 76 20.29 -19.43 -9.15
C ALA A 76 19.91 -18.40 -8.08
N ILE A 77 20.19 -17.12 -8.32
CA ILE A 77 19.84 -16.05 -7.39
C ILE A 77 18.33 -15.77 -7.49
N LEU A 78 17.82 -15.57 -8.70
CA LEU A 78 16.42 -15.24 -8.95
C LEU A 78 15.47 -16.37 -8.57
N SER A 79 15.89 -17.64 -8.68
CA SER A 79 15.06 -18.78 -8.31
C SER A 79 14.63 -18.77 -6.83
N TYR A 80 15.47 -18.25 -5.94
CA TYR A 80 15.15 -18.10 -4.51
C TYR A 80 14.70 -16.68 -4.18
N LEU A 81 15.34 -15.67 -4.78
CA LEU A 81 15.06 -14.27 -4.45
C LEU A 81 13.64 -13.86 -4.85
N LEU A 82 13.14 -14.26 -6.02
CA LEU A 82 11.80 -13.90 -6.47
C LEU A 82 10.69 -14.38 -5.52
N PRO A 83 10.59 -15.69 -5.19
CA PRO A 83 9.56 -16.14 -4.24
C PRO A 83 9.76 -15.57 -2.84
N MET A 84 11.00 -15.35 -2.39
CA MET A 84 11.27 -14.69 -1.10
C MET A 84 10.77 -13.26 -1.08
N LEU A 85 10.99 -12.48 -2.13
CA LEU A 85 10.50 -11.10 -2.21
C LEU A 85 8.98 -11.06 -2.28
N GLU A 86 8.34 -11.93 -3.06
CA GLU A 86 6.87 -11.99 -3.16
C GLU A 86 6.23 -12.32 -1.82
N LEU A 87 6.66 -13.40 -1.16
CA LEU A 87 6.10 -13.83 0.12
C LEU A 87 6.52 -12.91 1.27
N GLY A 88 7.75 -12.41 1.27
CA GLY A 88 8.22 -11.41 2.23
C GLY A 88 7.41 -10.13 2.16
N THR A 89 7.08 -9.65 0.95
CA THR A 89 6.22 -8.48 0.76
C THR A 89 4.82 -8.70 1.33
N VAL A 90 4.24 -9.90 1.14
CA VAL A 90 2.97 -10.28 1.77
C VAL A 90 3.05 -10.18 3.28
N LEU A 91 4.09 -10.73 3.90
CA LEU A 91 4.28 -10.65 5.34
C LEU A 91 4.38 -9.20 5.84
N LEU A 92 5.11 -8.33 5.13
CA LEU A 92 5.20 -6.91 5.46
C LEU A 92 3.85 -6.21 5.38
N MET A 93 3.01 -6.52 4.37
CA MET A 93 1.67 -5.91 4.23
C MET A 93 0.70 -6.34 5.33
N CYS A 94 0.83 -7.57 5.85
CA CYS A 94 0.01 -8.10 6.93
C CYS A 94 0.25 -7.40 8.27
N ILE A 95 1.44 -6.85 8.51
CA ILE A 95 1.81 -6.22 9.77
C ILE A 95 1.53 -4.70 9.70
N PRO A 96 0.54 -4.16 10.46
CA PRO A 96 0.13 -2.75 10.34
C PRO A 96 1.27 -1.73 10.52
N GLN A 97 2.26 -2.04 11.36
CA GLN A 97 3.38 -1.17 11.67
C GLN A 97 4.28 -0.95 10.44
N VAL A 98 4.56 -2.02 9.69
CA VAL A 98 5.46 -2.00 8.52
C VAL A 98 4.74 -2.09 7.18
N ARG A 99 3.40 -2.10 7.18
CA ARG A 99 2.54 -2.16 6.00
C ARG A 99 2.91 -1.17 4.90
N ILE A 100 3.28 0.05 5.27
CA ILE A 100 3.70 1.08 4.29
C ILE A 100 4.93 0.65 3.48
N TRP A 101 5.88 -0.05 4.11
CA TRP A 101 7.05 -0.62 3.44
C TRP A 101 6.64 -1.80 2.56
N GLY A 102 5.71 -2.65 3.02
CA GLY A 102 5.14 -3.73 2.22
C GLY A 102 4.45 -3.23 0.95
N LEU A 103 3.61 -2.18 1.06
CA LEU A 103 2.96 -1.54 -0.09
C LEU A 103 3.98 -0.92 -1.05
N GLY A 104 5.01 -0.24 -0.52
CA GLY A 104 6.08 0.32 -1.35
C GLY A 104 6.85 -0.75 -2.10
N LEU A 105 7.19 -1.86 -1.43
CA LEU A 105 7.87 -3.00 -2.06
C LEU A 105 6.97 -3.72 -3.08
N ALA A 106 5.67 -3.85 -2.82
CA ALA A 106 4.71 -4.39 -3.78
C ALA A 106 4.64 -3.54 -5.06
N ILE A 107 4.58 -2.21 -4.93
CA ILE A 107 4.63 -1.29 -6.08
C ILE A 107 5.92 -1.47 -6.86
N LEU A 108 7.06 -1.56 -6.18
CA LEU A 108 8.36 -1.77 -6.82
C LEU A 108 8.40 -3.09 -7.60
N LEU A 109 7.96 -4.19 -6.99
CA LEU A 109 7.90 -5.51 -7.63
C LEU A 109 6.95 -5.51 -8.85
N MET A 110 5.75 -4.94 -8.71
CA MET A 110 4.77 -4.85 -9.80
C MET A 110 5.27 -3.95 -10.93
N THR A 111 6.01 -2.88 -10.63
CA THR A 111 6.64 -2.02 -11.63
C THR A 111 7.76 -2.74 -12.35
N ALA A 112 8.65 -3.44 -11.63
CA ALA A 112 9.72 -4.22 -12.24
C ALA A 112 9.15 -5.32 -13.17
N TYR A 113 8.10 -6.02 -12.72
CA TYR A 113 7.43 -7.03 -13.53
C TYR A 113 6.68 -6.41 -14.73
N SER A 114 6.10 -5.22 -14.58
CA SER A 114 5.52 -4.45 -15.70
C SER A 114 6.55 -4.09 -16.76
N ILE A 115 7.71 -3.57 -16.34
CA ILE A 115 8.81 -3.22 -17.26
C ILE A 115 9.25 -4.48 -18.02
N TYR A 116 9.48 -5.58 -17.31
CA TYR A 116 9.86 -6.84 -17.94
C TYR A 116 8.81 -7.34 -18.94
N ALA A 117 7.53 -7.34 -18.55
CA ALA A 117 6.44 -7.76 -19.44
C ALA A 117 6.30 -6.86 -20.67
N TYR A 118 6.55 -5.56 -20.53
CA TYR A 118 6.58 -4.62 -21.65
C TYR A 118 7.73 -4.93 -22.62
N LEU A 119 8.94 -5.19 -22.10
CA LEU A 119 10.10 -5.58 -22.92
C LEU A 119 9.85 -6.88 -23.69
N ALA A 120 9.21 -7.86 -23.04
CA ALA A 120 8.79 -9.09 -23.69
C ALA A 120 7.70 -8.86 -24.75
N TYR A 121 6.76 -7.93 -24.51
CA TYR A 121 5.71 -7.58 -25.46
C TYR A 121 6.23 -6.90 -26.74
N ILE A 122 7.25 -6.05 -26.62
CA ILE A 122 7.88 -5.40 -27.79
C ILE A 122 8.94 -6.27 -28.47
N GLU A 123 9.09 -7.52 -28.04
CA GLU A 123 10.02 -8.52 -28.63
C GLU A 123 11.48 -8.06 -28.69
N ILE A 124 11.93 -7.26 -27.72
CA ILE A 124 13.29 -6.68 -27.73
C ILE A 124 14.41 -7.74 -27.75
N TYR A 125 14.11 -8.95 -27.32
CA TYR A 125 15.04 -10.08 -27.25
C TYR A 125 15.11 -10.90 -28.56
N GLY A 126 14.38 -10.50 -29.61
CA GLY A 126 14.33 -11.18 -30.91
C GLY A 126 13.40 -12.39 -30.98
N TYR A 127 12.73 -12.72 -29.87
CA TYR A 127 11.65 -13.72 -29.80
C TYR A 127 10.74 -13.44 -28.60
N VAL A 128 9.55 -14.02 -28.60
CA VAL A 128 8.61 -13.95 -27.47
C VAL A 128 9.00 -15.00 -26.41
N PRO A 129 9.43 -14.61 -25.20
CA PRO A 129 9.77 -15.56 -24.16
C PRO A 129 8.54 -16.36 -23.70
N CYS A 130 8.76 -17.58 -23.24
CA CYS A 130 7.68 -18.42 -22.70
C CYS A 130 7.06 -17.74 -21.47
N ALA A 131 5.73 -17.59 -21.45
CA ALA A 131 5.01 -17.03 -20.32
C ALA A 131 5.13 -17.96 -19.11
N CYS A 132 5.93 -17.56 -18.12
CA CYS A 132 6.21 -18.36 -16.93
C CYS A 132 5.15 -18.08 -15.85
N GLY A 133 4.18 -18.98 -15.66
CA GLY A 133 3.31 -18.94 -14.48
C GLY A 133 1.99 -19.70 -14.63
N LYS A 134 1.69 -20.59 -13.68
CA LYS A 134 0.46 -21.42 -13.68
C LYS A 134 -0.85 -20.62 -13.66
N VAL A 135 -0.88 -19.45 -13.02
CA VAL A 135 -2.08 -18.59 -12.93
C VAL A 135 -2.32 -17.82 -14.25
N PHE A 136 -1.29 -17.73 -15.08
CA PHE A 136 -1.15 -16.72 -16.12
C PHE A 136 -0.70 -17.30 -17.48
N GLU A 137 -0.61 -18.63 -17.56
CA GLU A 137 -0.11 -19.42 -18.69
C GLU A 137 -0.89 -19.16 -19.99
N LYS A 138 -2.15 -18.72 -19.87
CA LYS A 138 -3.06 -18.45 -21.00
C LYS A 138 -3.10 -16.98 -21.43
N MET A 139 -2.43 -16.09 -20.72
CA MET A 139 -2.51 -14.65 -20.92
C MET A 139 -1.30 -14.17 -21.75
N SER A 140 -1.53 -13.31 -22.74
CA SER A 140 -0.46 -12.76 -23.58
C SER A 140 0.40 -11.76 -22.81
N TRP A 141 1.64 -11.51 -23.26
CA TRP A 141 2.52 -10.51 -22.65
C TRP A 141 1.91 -9.12 -22.57
N LYS A 142 1.13 -8.73 -23.58
CA LYS A 142 0.37 -7.47 -23.59
C LYS A 142 -0.63 -7.42 -22.43
N GLN A 143 -1.37 -8.51 -22.22
CA GLN A 143 -2.37 -8.61 -21.16
C GLN A 143 -1.69 -8.64 -19.78
N HIS A 144 -0.55 -9.32 -19.62
CA HIS A 144 0.27 -9.27 -18.39
C HIS A 144 0.70 -7.85 -18.06
N PHE A 145 1.26 -7.15 -19.05
CA PHE A 145 1.67 -5.77 -18.88
C PHE A 145 0.51 -4.87 -18.45
N GLN A 146 -0.64 -4.95 -19.13
CA GLN A 146 -1.83 -4.16 -18.80
C GLN A 146 -2.35 -4.47 -17.39
N PHE A 147 -2.39 -5.74 -17.01
CA PHE A 147 -2.82 -6.18 -15.68
C PHE A 147 -1.90 -5.63 -14.58
N ASN A 148 -0.59 -5.81 -14.71
CA ASN A 148 0.36 -5.32 -13.72
C ASN A 148 0.36 -3.80 -13.62
N LEU A 149 0.24 -3.11 -14.76
CA LEU A 149 0.16 -1.65 -14.79
C LEU A 149 -1.10 -1.16 -14.07
N ALA A 150 -2.25 -1.78 -14.31
CA ALA A 150 -3.48 -1.45 -13.62
C ALA A 150 -3.37 -1.66 -12.10
N VAL A 151 -2.81 -2.79 -11.67
CA VAL A 151 -2.59 -3.06 -10.24
C VAL A 151 -1.61 -2.07 -9.61
N THR A 152 -0.53 -1.70 -10.32
CA THR A 152 0.45 -0.71 -9.86
C THR A 152 -0.20 0.66 -9.67
N LEU A 153 -1.04 1.08 -10.61
CA LEU A 153 -1.77 2.35 -10.54
C LEU A 153 -2.82 2.38 -9.42
N LEU A 154 -3.40 1.24 -9.04
CA LEU A 154 -4.27 1.12 -7.87
C LEU A 154 -3.49 1.14 -6.55
N ALA A 155 -2.29 0.54 -6.53
CA ALA A 155 -1.45 0.48 -5.35
C ALA A 155 -0.89 1.85 -4.93
N ALA A 156 -0.55 2.72 -5.89
CA ALA A 156 0.07 4.02 -5.60
C ALA A 156 -0.81 4.97 -4.75
N PRO A 157 -2.11 5.18 -5.05
CA PRO A 157 -3.01 5.93 -4.17
C PRO A 157 -3.16 5.29 -2.78
N ALA A 158 -3.23 3.95 -2.70
CA ALA A 158 -3.35 3.25 -1.42
C ALA A 158 -2.12 3.49 -0.53
N TRP A 159 -0.92 3.45 -1.10
CA TRP A 159 0.32 3.79 -0.40
C TRP A 159 0.34 5.25 0.07
N LEU A 160 -0.09 6.19 -0.77
CA LEU A 160 -0.17 7.61 -0.39
C LEU A 160 -1.18 7.85 0.74
N MET A 161 -2.33 7.18 0.71
CA MET A 161 -3.35 7.26 1.76
C MET A 161 -2.82 6.67 3.08
N GLU A 162 -2.21 5.48 3.03
CA GLU A 162 -1.57 4.84 4.20
C GLU A 162 -0.50 5.75 4.82
N TYR A 163 0.33 6.40 4.01
CA TYR A 163 1.32 7.38 4.48
C TYR A 163 0.67 8.56 5.21
N LYS A 164 -0.40 9.12 4.65
CA LYS A 164 -1.14 10.23 5.27
C LYS A 164 -1.77 9.81 6.61
N VAL A 165 -2.34 8.60 6.69
CA VAL A 165 -2.92 8.08 7.93
C VAL A 165 -1.85 7.97 9.03
N LYS A 166 -0.71 7.32 8.74
CA LYS A 166 0.40 7.21 9.70
C LYS A 166 0.97 8.57 10.11
N LEU A 167 1.08 9.52 9.18
CA LEU A 167 1.54 10.87 9.49
C LEU A 167 0.58 11.59 10.46
N MET A 168 -0.72 11.41 10.29
CA MET A 168 -1.73 11.98 11.19
C MET A 168 -1.70 11.33 12.57
N GLU A 169 -1.47 10.02 12.65
CA GLU A 169 -1.26 9.31 13.93
C GLU A 169 -0.01 9.80 14.65
N TYR A 170 1.11 9.93 13.94
CA TYR A 170 2.37 10.45 14.48
C TYR A 170 2.18 11.87 15.07
N LYS A 171 1.55 12.77 14.31
CA LYS A 171 1.27 14.15 14.78
C LYS A 171 0.39 14.19 16.02
N LYS A 172 -0.66 13.35 16.08
CA LYS A 172 -1.56 13.25 17.25
C LYS A 172 -0.78 12.82 18.50
N THR A 173 0.09 11.82 18.38
CA THR A 173 0.93 11.32 19.48
C THR A 173 1.90 12.40 19.96
N ALA A 174 2.58 13.10 19.04
CA ALA A 174 3.49 14.18 19.39
C ALA A 174 2.79 15.33 20.16
N ILE A 175 1.61 15.77 19.70
CA ILE A 175 0.83 16.81 20.37
C ILE A 175 0.40 16.37 21.78
N LYS A 176 -0.03 15.11 21.93
CA LYS A 176 -0.44 14.57 23.23
C LYS A 176 0.73 14.55 24.22
N THR A 177 1.92 14.18 23.77
CA THR A 177 3.14 14.20 24.59
C THR A 177 3.49 15.62 25.02
N MET A 178 3.53 16.59 24.08
CA MET A 178 3.81 18.00 24.39
C MET A 178 2.82 18.60 25.41
N HIS A 179 1.52 18.31 25.27
CA HIS A 179 0.50 18.78 26.21
C HIS A 179 0.61 18.12 27.60
N SER A 180 1.09 16.86 27.66
CA SER A 180 1.34 16.16 28.93
C SER A 180 2.59 16.67 29.67
N GLU A 181 3.59 17.14 28.93
CA GLU A 181 4.81 17.74 29.49
C GLU A 181 4.54 19.15 29.99
N SER A 182 3.79 19.95 29.22
CA SER A 182 3.36 21.29 29.65
C SER A 182 2.57 21.27 30.96
N ARG A 183 1.57 20.38 31.09
CA ARG A 183 0.81 20.23 32.35
C ARG A 183 1.66 19.82 33.54
N ARG A 184 2.58 18.86 33.36
CA ARG A 184 3.51 18.44 34.42
C ARG A 184 4.42 19.59 34.88
N GLY A 185 4.82 20.48 33.98
CA GLY A 185 5.58 21.68 34.33
C GLY A 185 4.80 22.66 35.21
N PHE A 186 3.52 22.88 34.91
CA PHE A 186 2.64 23.72 35.76
C PHE A 186 2.45 23.11 37.16
N ASP A 187 2.19 21.80 37.27
CA ASP A 187 1.99 21.10 38.56
C ASP A 187 3.26 21.07 39.44
N GLN A 188 4.43 21.32 38.87
CA GLN A 188 5.69 21.44 39.61
C GLN A 188 5.95 22.87 40.09
N GLN A 189 5.37 23.88 39.45
CA GLN A 189 5.57 25.28 39.79
C GLN A 189 4.58 25.79 40.86
N GLU A 190 3.47 25.08 41.08
CA GLU A 190 2.50 25.35 42.15
C GLU A 190 2.83 24.65 43.49
N ARG A 191 3.96 23.92 43.57
CA ARG A 191 4.45 23.27 44.80
C ARG A 191 5.69 23.96 45.33
#